data_AF-A0A8B7UN67-F1
#
_entry.id   AF-A0A8B7UN67-F1
#
_cell.length_a   1.000
_cell.length_b   1.000
_cell.length_c   1.000
_cell.angle_alpha   90.00
_cell.angle_beta   90.00
_cell.angle_gamma   90.00
#
_symmetry.space_group_name_H-M   'P 1'
#
loop_
_entity.id
_entity.type
_entity.pdbx_description
1 polymer ?
#
loop_
_entity_poly.entity_id
_entity_poly.type
_entity_poly.pdbx_seq_one_letter_code
_entity_poly.pdbx_strand_id
1 'polypeptide(L)'
;MFNKLESIATSDKPRTPVLGCRISRALEPSAVRGEFMTSRVNWVVQSSAVDYLHLMLVAMRWLFEEFAIDGRFCISIHDEVRYLVREEDRYRAALALQITNLLTRCMFAYKLGLNDLPQSVAFFSAVDIDQCLRKEVTMDCKTPSNPTGMERRYGIPQGEALDIYQIIELTKGSLEKQSQPGP
;
A
#
# COMPACT_ATOMS: atom_id res chain seq x y z
N MET A 1 -23.08 -16.69 8.56
CA MET A 1 -23.26 -15.51 7.69
C MET A 1 -22.22 -15.68 6.59
N PHE A 2 -22.57 -16.36 5.50
CA PHE A 2 -21.60 -16.90 4.53
C PHE A 2 -20.88 -15.77 3.77
N ASN A 3 -19.83 -15.22 4.36
CA ASN A 3 -18.90 -14.33 3.66
C ASN A 3 -17.81 -15.19 2.98
N LYS A 4 -17.16 -14.63 1.96
CA LYS A 4 -16.11 -15.34 1.21
C LYS A 4 -14.95 -15.79 2.14
N LEU A 5 -14.69 -15.04 3.20
CA LEU A 5 -13.65 -15.34 4.18
C LEU A 5 -13.93 -16.64 4.95
N GLU A 6 -15.16 -16.86 5.42
CA GLU A 6 -15.61 -18.09 6.08
C GLU A 6 -15.52 -19.28 5.13
N SER A 7 -15.86 -19.09 3.85
CA SER A 7 -15.74 -20.16 2.83
C SER A 7 -14.29 -20.59 2.60
N ILE A 8 -13.34 -19.65 2.66
CA ILE A 8 -11.92 -19.94 2.56
C ILE A 8 -11.43 -20.61 3.84
N ALA A 9 -11.83 -20.08 5.00
CA ALA A 9 -11.42 -20.57 6.30
C ALA A 9 -11.85 -22.03 6.52
N THR A 10 -13.04 -22.41 6.07
CA THR A 10 -13.62 -23.77 6.22
C THR A 10 -13.17 -24.77 5.15
N SER A 11 -12.51 -24.32 4.07
CA SER A 11 -12.05 -25.21 2.99
C SER A 11 -11.01 -26.24 3.48
N ASP A 12 -10.92 -27.39 2.80
CA ASP A 12 -10.02 -28.49 3.19
C ASP A 12 -8.56 -28.07 3.31
N LYS A 13 -8.13 -27.13 2.45
CA LYS A 13 -6.79 -26.57 2.42
C LYS A 13 -6.91 -25.05 2.32
N PRO A 14 -7.13 -24.34 3.45
CA PRO A 14 -7.34 -22.90 3.45
C PRO A 14 -6.17 -22.17 2.80
N ARG A 15 -6.47 -21.35 1.79
CA ARG A 15 -5.50 -20.58 1.03
C ARG A 15 -5.98 -19.16 0.81
N THR A 16 -5.08 -18.19 0.83
CA THR A 16 -5.40 -16.82 0.47
C THR A 16 -5.91 -16.74 -0.98
N PRO A 17 -6.87 -15.85 -1.28
CA PRO A 17 -7.57 -15.86 -2.57
C PRO A 17 -6.71 -15.40 -3.75
N VAL A 18 -5.61 -14.66 -3.49
CA VAL A 18 -4.84 -13.99 -4.53
C VAL A 18 -3.53 -14.72 -4.84
N LEU A 19 -2.66 -14.89 -3.85
CA LEU A 19 -1.36 -15.56 -4.04
C LEU A 19 -1.38 -17.03 -3.60
N GLY A 20 -2.46 -17.51 -2.99
CA GLY A 20 -2.61 -18.92 -2.63
C GLY A 20 -1.74 -19.38 -1.46
N CYS A 21 -1.28 -18.45 -0.61
CA CYS A 21 -0.57 -18.76 0.63
C CYS A 21 -1.45 -19.67 1.48
N ARG A 22 -0.90 -20.76 2.00
CA ARG A 22 -1.65 -21.79 2.74
C ARG A 22 -1.43 -21.63 4.23
N ILE A 23 -2.49 -21.86 5.02
CA ILE A 23 -2.39 -21.88 6.47
C ILE A 23 -1.44 -22.98 6.93
N SER A 24 -0.85 -22.82 8.12
CA SER A 24 -0.05 -23.88 8.75
C SER A 24 -0.85 -25.19 8.79
N ARG A 25 -0.20 -26.31 8.44
CA ARG A 25 -0.82 -27.64 8.44
C ARG A 25 -1.45 -28.01 9.79
N ALA A 26 -0.93 -27.46 10.89
CA ALA A 26 -1.45 -27.69 12.23
C ALA A 26 -2.83 -27.05 12.49
N LEU A 27 -3.27 -26.10 11.65
CA LEU A 27 -4.55 -25.41 11.75
C LEU A 27 -5.51 -25.78 10.60
N GLU A 28 -5.17 -26.81 9.82
CA GLU A 28 -6.05 -27.30 8.78
C GLU A 28 -7.25 -28.06 9.37
N PRO A 29 -8.43 -28.03 8.72
CA PRO A 29 -9.60 -28.76 9.20
C PRO A 29 -9.35 -30.26 9.40
N SER A 30 -8.42 -30.87 8.66
CA SER A 30 -8.01 -32.27 8.88
C SER A 30 -7.34 -32.52 10.24
N ALA A 31 -6.63 -31.52 10.79
CA ALA A 31 -5.91 -31.61 12.06
C ALA A 31 -6.77 -31.15 13.25
N VAL A 32 -7.51 -30.05 13.10
CA VAL A 32 -8.27 -29.41 14.20
C VAL A 32 -9.78 -29.55 14.09
N ARG A 33 -10.29 -30.19 13.03
CA ARG A 33 -11.73 -30.31 12.75
C ARG A 33 -12.40 -28.93 12.72
N GLY A 34 -13.35 -28.69 13.63
CA GLY A 34 -14.08 -27.43 13.78
C GLY A 34 -13.49 -26.49 14.83
N GLU A 35 -12.36 -26.82 15.46
CA GLU A 35 -11.73 -25.94 16.45
C GLU A 35 -10.96 -24.78 15.78
N PHE A 36 -10.67 -23.74 16.58
CA PHE A 36 -9.89 -22.56 16.16
C PHE A 36 -10.46 -21.78 14.96
N MET A 37 -11.77 -21.84 14.73
CA MET A 37 -12.42 -21.13 13.62
C MET A 37 -12.15 -19.63 13.62
N THR A 38 -12.22 -18.97 14.78
CA THR A 38 -11.92 -17.53 14.91
C THR A 38 -10.49 -17.22 14.46
N SER A 39 -9.51 -18.02 14.88
CA SER A 39 -8.11 -17.87 14.48
C SER A 39 -7.92 -18.10 12.99
N ARG A 40 -8.62 -19.06 12.39
CA ARG A 40 -8.56 -19.34 10.95
C ARG A 40 -9.16 -18.20 10.12
N VAL A 41 -10.30 -17.66 10.53
CA VAL A 41 -10.92 -16.50 9.86
C VAL A 41 -10.00 -15.28 9.96
N ASN A 42 -9.45 -14.99 11.14
CA ASN A 42 -8.48 -13.91 11.32
C ASN A 42 -7.23 -14.13 10.46
N TRP A 43 -6.73 -15.37 10.36
CA TRP A 43 -5.61 -15.72 9.51
C TRP A 43 -5.90 -15.44 8.03
N VAL A 44 -7.10 -15.76 7.54
CA VAL A 44 -7.48 -15.46 6.14
C VAL A 44 -7.39 -13.96 5.89
N VAL A 45 -7.93 -13.12 6.78
CA VAL A 45 -7.91 -11.65 6.63
C VAL A 45 -6.48 -11.12 6.67
N GLN A 46 -5.71 -11.47 7.70
CA GLN A 46 -4.34 -10.99 7.88
C GLN A 46 -3.40 -11.47 6.77
N SER A 47 -3.50 -12.74 6.38
CA SER A 47 -2.67 -13.28 5.31
C SER A 47 -3.04 -12.71 3.94
N SER A 48 -4.33 -12.38 3.71
CA SER A 48 -4.73 -11.67 2.50
C SER A 48 -4.20 -10.23 2.48
N ALA A 49 -4.07 -9.57 3.64
CA ALA A 49 -3.39 -8.26 3.71
C ALA A 49 -1.89 -8.37 3.36
N VAL A 50 -1.23 -9.47 3.71
CA VAL A 50 0.15 -9.75 3.30
C VAL A 50 0.25 -9.98 1.79
N ASP A 51 -0.71 -10.70 1.18
CA ASP A 51 -0.79 -10.82 -0.28
C ASP A 51 -0.90 -9.45 -0.96
N TYR A 52 -1.69 -8.54 -0.38
CA TYR A 52 -1.84 -7.17 -0.85
C TYR A 52 -0.51 -6.42 -0.80
N LEU A 53 0.20 -6.49 0.33
CA LEU A 53 1.52 -5.89 0.48
C LEU A 53 2.50 -6.42 -0.56
N HIS A 54 2.57 -7.74 -0.77
CA HIS A 54 3.47 -8.33 -1.76
C HIS A 54 3.18 -7.84 -3.18
N LEU A 55 1.92 -7.76 -3.59
CA LEU A 55 1.55 -7.21 -4.89
C LEU A 55 1.95 -5.73 -5.01
N MET A 56 1.73 -4.95 -3.95
CA MET A 56 2.16 -3.55 -3.94
C MET A 56 3.67 -3.41 -4.10
N LEU A 57 4.46 -4.19 -3.36
CA LEU A 57 5.92 -4.13 -3.41
C LEU A 57 6.45 -4.53 -4.79
N VAL A 58 5.88 -5.57 -5.40
CA VAL A 58 6.27 -6.03 -6.74
C VAL A 58 5.89 -5.01 -7.80
N ALA A 59 4.67 -4.48 -7.77
CA ALA A 59 4.21 -3.47 -8.72
C ALA A 59 5.00 -2.16 -8.60
N MET A 60 5.25 -1.67 -7.38
CA MET A 60 6.07 -0.48 -7.17
C MET A 60 7.49 -0.68 -7.67
N ARG A 61 8.10 -1.83 -7.36
CA ARG A 61 9.44 -2.13 -7.84
C ARG A 61 9.49 -2.17 -9.37
N TRP A 62 8.51 -2.81 -10.01
CA TRP A 62 8.42 -2.85 -11.46
C TRP A 62 8.28 -1.44 -12.06
N LEU A 63 7.39 -0.61 -11.52
CA LEU A 63 7.22 0.78 -12.00
C LEU A 63 8.47 1.63 -11.78
N PHE A 64 9.20 1.41 -10.68
CA PHE A 64 10.44 2.14 -10.42
C PHE A 64 11.54 1.75 -11.40
N GLU A 65 11.66 0.46 -11.70
CA GLU A 65 12.62 -0.07 -12.69
C GLU A 65 12.27 0.39 -14.11
N GLU A 66 11.00 0.25 -14.52
CA GLU A 66 10.52 0.58 -15.87
C GLU A 66 10.66 2.07 -16.20
N PHE A 67 10.27 2.94 -15.27
CA PHE A 67 10.27 4.39 -15.48
C PHE A 67 11.53 5.08 -14.94
N ALA A 68 12.52 4.34 -14.43
CA ALA A 68 13.72 4.91 -13.81
C ALA A 68 13.37 5.98 -12.74
N ILE A 69 12.52 5.60 -11.79
CA ILE A 69 12.21 6.40 -10.60
C ILE A 69 13.24 6.03 -9.53
N ASP A 70 14.07 6.99 -9.10
CA ASP A 70 15.08 6.75 -8.08
C ASP A 70 14.44 6.70 -6.69
N GLY A 71 14.11 5.49 -6.25
CA GLY A 71 13.60 5.25 -4.92
C GLY A 71 13.76 3.80 -4.47
N ARG A 72 13.53 3.57 -3.18
CA ARG A 72 13.59 2.25 -2.56
C ARG A 72 12.51 2.07 -1.51
N PHE A 73 12.05 0.84 -1.35
CA PHE A 73 11.21 0.47 -0.22
C PHE A 73 11.95 0.77 1.09
N CYS A 74 11.26 1.41 2.03
CA CYS A 74 11.80 1.78 3.33
C CYS A 74 11.23 0.89 4.42
N ILE A 75 9.90 0.96 4.59
CA ILE A 75 9.22 0.26 5.67
C ILE A 75 7.74 0.03 5.34
N SER A 76 7.19 -1.05 5.87
CA SER A 76 5.75 -1.30 5.92
C SER A 76 5.33 -1.53 7.37
N ILE A 77 4.40 -0.74 7.89
CA ILE A 77 3.86 -0.86 9.24
C ILE A 77 2.35 -0.83 9.15
N HIS A 78 1.68 -1.87 9.64
CA HIS A 78 0.22 -2.01 9.57
C HIS A 78 -0.30 -1.88 8.13
N ASP A 79 -1.02 -0.79 7.86
CA ASP A 79 -1.62 -0.41 6.59
C ASP A 79 -0.81 0.65 5.83
N GLU A 80 0.37 1.02 6.33
CA GLU A 80 1.25 2.00 5.71
C GLU A 80 2.42 1.33 4.98
N VAL A 81 2.69 1.80 3.75
CA VAL A 81 3.86 1.42 2.96
C VAL A 81 4.60 2.70 2.60
N ARG A 82 5.87 2.82 3.02
CA ARG A 82 6.69 4.02 2.84
C ARG A 82 7.90 3.70 1.95
N TYR A 83 8.20 4.63 1.06
CA TYR A 83 9.33 4.58 0.15
C TYR A 83 10.22 5.79 0.39
N LEU A 84 11.53 5.61 0.30
CA LEU A 84 12.48 6.72 0.19
C LEU A 84 12.71 6.98 -1.28
N VAL A 85 12.45 8.20 -1.72
CA VAL A 85 12.51 8.59 -3.13
C VAL A 85 13.33 9.87 -3.23
N ARG A 86 14.08 10.01 -4.32
CA ARG A 86 14.76 11.26 -4.64
C ARG A 86 13.77 12.39 -4.87
N GLU A 87 14.11 13.60 -4.46
CA GLU A 87 13.21 14.75 -4.48
C GLU A 87 12.63 15.05 -5.87
N GLU A 88 13.43 14.93 -6.94
CA GLU A 88 12.94 15.13 -8.31
C GLU A 88 11.89 14.11 -8.77
N ASP A 89 11.86 12.93 -8.16
CA ASP A 89 11.01 11.82 -8.55
C ASP A 89 9.80 11.64 -7.62
N ARG A 90 9.67 12.48 -6.58
CA ARG A 90 8.65 12.35 -5.52
C ARG A 90 7.22 12.27 -6.07
N TYR A 91 6.86 13.11 -7.04
CA TYR A 91 5.52 13.12 -7.62
C TYR A 91 5.28 11.96 -8.57
N ARG A 92 6.31 11.52 -9.30
CA ARG A 92 6.26 10.32 -10.15
C ARG A 92 6.07 9.07 -9.30
N ALA A 93 6.79 8.96 -8.18
CA ALA A 93 6.61 7.88 -7.23
C ALA A 93 5.22 7.90 -6.57
N ALA A 94 4.68 9.08 -6.27
CA ALA A 94 3.31 9.19 -5.74
C ALA A 94 2.27 8.69 -6.76
N LEU A 95 2.42 9.03 -8.04
CA LEU A 95 1.58 8.48 -9.11
C LEU A 95 1.75 6.96 -9.23
N ALA A 96 2.99 6.46 -9.19
CA ALA A 96 3.27 5.02 -9.24
C ALA A 96 2.60 4.26 -8.08
N LEU A 97 2.54 4.86 -6.89
CA LEU A 97 1.88 4.27 -5.73
C LEU A 97 0.36 4.21 -5.92
N GLN A 98 -0.24 5.25 -6.51
CA GLN A 98 -1.67 5.24 -6.85
C GLN A 98 -1.99 4.16 -7.90
N ILE A 99 -1.19 4.06 -8.96
CA ILE A 99 -1.33 3.02 -10.00
C ILE A 99 -1.15 1.62 -9.38
N THR A 100 -0.17 1.45 -8.50
CA THR A 100 0.07 0.20 -7.79
C THR A 100 -1.16 -0.24 -6.99
N ASN A 101 -1.80 0.67 -6.27
CA ASN A 101 -3.00 0.36 -5.51
C ASN A 101 -4.15 -0.05 -6.42
N LEU A 102 -4.35 0.66 -7.52
CA LEU A 102 -5.34 0.31 -8.54
C LEU A 102 -5.10 -1.11 -9.07
N LEU A 103 -3.88 -1.42 -9.52
CA LEU A 103 -3.52 -2.75 -10.05
C LEU A 103 -3.75 -3.85 -9.01
N THR A 104 -3.34 -3.60 -7.77
CA THR A 104 -3.52 -4.55 -6.67
C THR A 104 -5.00 -4.82 -6.41
N ARG A 105 -5.85 -3.78 -6.36
CA ARG A 105 -7.29 -3.93 -6.13
C ARG A 105 -7.99 -4.60 -7.30
N CYS A 106 -7.61 -4.28 -8.54
CA CYS A 106 -8.12 -4.98 -9.72
C CYS A 106 -7.81 -6.48 -9.66
N MET A 107 -6.59 -6.85 -9.27
CA MET A 107 -6.21 -8.26 -9.11
C MET A 107 -7.03 -8.96 -8.02
N PHE A 108 -7.25 -8.29 -6.88
CA PHE A 108 -8.11 -8.82 -5.82
C PHE A 108 -9.56 -9.00 -6.28
N ALA A 109 -10.15 -7.99 -6.92
CA ALA A 109 -11.51 -8.04 -7.46
C ALA A 109 -11.65 -9.22 -8.44
N TYR A 110 -10.73 -9.32 -9.41
CA TYR A 110 -10.72 -10.37 -10.40
C TYR A 110 -10.63 -11.77 -9.77
N LYS A 111 -9.71 -11.97 -8.81
CA LYS A 111 -9.56 -13.26 -8.09
C LYS A 111 -10.78 -13.64 -7.26
N LEU A 112 -11.57 -12.67 -6.83
CA LEU A 112 -12.84 -12.89 -6.12
C LEU A 112 -14.03 -13.07 -7.06
N GLY A 113 -13.84 -12.95 -8.38
CA GLY A 113 -14.89 -13.08 -9.39
C GLY A 113 -15.65 -11.79 -9.67
N LEU A 114 -15.10 -10.64 -9.27
CA LEU A 114 -15.63 -9.31 -9.57
C LEU A 114 -14.87 -8.74 -10.78
N ASN A 115 -15.59 -8.46 -11.86
CA ASN A 115 -14.99 -7.93 -13.10
C ASN A 115 -14.82 -6.41 -13.09
N ASP A 116 -15.56 -5.71 -12.22
CA ASP A 116 -15.55 -4.26 -12.11
C ASP A 116 -14.99 -3.82 -10.75
N LEU A 117 -14.20 -2.75 -10.76
CA LEU A 117 -13.69 -2.10 -9.55
C LEU A 117 -14.28 -0.69 -9.43
N PRO A 118 -14.99 -0.36 -8.33
CA PRO A 118 -15.49 0.99 -8.12
C PRO A 118 -14.37 2.03 -8.00
N GLN A 119 -14.55 3.21 -8.59
CA GLN A 119 -13.56 4.28 -8.54
C GLN A 119 -13.25 4.73 -7.10
N SER A 120 -14.24 4.73 -6.20
CA SER A 120 -14.08 5.13 -4.80
C SER A 120 -13.08 4.27 -4.02
N VAL A 121 -12.82 3.05 -4.51
CA VAL A 121 -11.85 2.14 -3.92
C VAL A 121 -10.56 2.07 -4.75
N ALA A 122 -10.51 2.61 -5.96
CA ALA A 122 -9.37 2.46 -6.87
C ALA A 122 -8.09 3.16 -6.37
N PHE A 123 -8.24 4.34 -5.78
CA PHE A 123 -7.13 5.20 -5.39
C PHE A 123 -7.06 5.38 -3.87
N PHE A 124 -5.87 5.65 -3.36
CA PHE A 124 -5.72 6.15 -1.99
C PHE A 124 -6.37 7.53 -1.87
N SER A 125 -6.88 7.85 -0.69
CA SER A 125 -7.41 9.18 -0.39
C SER A 125 -6.36 10.27 -0.61
N ALA A 126 -5.12 10.01 -0.21
CA ALA A 126 -3.97 10.84 -0.47
C ALA A 126 -2.69 10.00 -0.41
N VAL A 127 -1.63 10.52 -1.02
CA VAL A 127 -0.25 10.04 -0.84
C VAL A 127 0.54 11.12 -0.12
N ASP A 128 1.08 10.76 1.03
CA ASP A 128 1.92 11.64 1.84
C ASP A 128 3.36 11.67 1.32
N ILE A 129 3.90 12.88 1.14
CA ILE A 129 5.28 13.15 0.75
C ILE A 129 5.88 14.04 1.83
N ASP A 130 6.95 13.57 2.48
CA ASP A 130 7.55 14.26 3.61
C ASP A 130 9.04 13.92 3.74
N GLN A 131 9.80 14.83 4.36
CA GLN A 131 11.20 14.61 4.73
C GLN A 131 11.32 13.91 6.09
N CYS A 132 10.25 13.88 6.89
CA CYS A 132 10.21 13.20 8.18
C CYS A 132 9.06 12.19 8.29
N LEU A 133 9.20 11.21 9.19
CA LEU A 133 8.15 10.24 9.45
C LEU A 133 7.23 10.75 10.56
N ARG A 134 6.00 11.09 10.20
CA ARG A 134 4.93 11.49 11.12
C ARG A 134 3.58 10.97 10.63
N LYS A 135 2.59 10.94 11.52
CA LYS A 135 1.28 10.36 11.21
C LYS A 135 0.53 11.14 10.14
N GLU A 136 0.57 12.47 10.21
CA GLU A 136 0.02 13.38 9.21
C GLU A 136 1.07 14.43 8.86
N VAL A 137 1.18 14.78 7.59
CA VAL A 137 2.22 15.69 7.06
C VAL A 137 2.15 17.12 7.60
N THR A 138 1.01 17.53 8.17
CA THR A 138 0.81 18.85 8.77
C THR A 138 1.17 18.91 10.26
N MET A 139 1.46 17.76 10.89
CA MET A 139 1.75 17.71 12.31
C MET A 139 3.16 18.21 12.61
N ASP A 140 3.26 19.28 13.40
CA ASP A 140 4.55 19.82 13.86
C ASP A 140 5.20 18.98 14.99
N CYS A 141 4.56 17.89 15.43
CA CYS A 141 5.06 16.96 16.46
C CYS A 141 5.60 17.65 17.74
N LYS A 142 4.86 18.65 18.23
CA LYS A 142 5.12 19.28 19.54
C LYS A 142 4.82 18.30 20.66
N THR A 143 5.80 18.06 21.51
CA THR A 143 5.69 17.20 22.69
C THR A 143 6.39 17.87 23.87
N PRO A 144 6.18 17.44 25.13
CA PRO A 144 6.92 17.99 26.27
C PRO A 144 8.45 17.94 26.10
N SER A 145 8.98 16.90 25.45
CA SER A 145 10.40 16.77 25.11
C SER A 145 10.81 17.51 23.82
N ASN A 146 9.84 17.90 23.00
CA ASN A 146 10.03 18.70 21.78
C ASN A 146 9.09 19.92 21.75
N PRO A 147 9.28 20.91 22.63
CA PRO A 147 8.30 21.98 22.84
C PRO A 147 8.16 22.93 21.65
N THR A 148 9.22 23.06 20.83
CA THR A 148 9.25 23.93 19.66
C THR A 148 8.94 23.21 18.35
N GLY A 149 8.57 21.93 18.37
CA GLY A 149 8.11 21.21 17.18
C GLY A 149 9.20 20.89 16.15
N MET A 150 8.80 20.41 14.99
CA MET A 150 9.66 20.00 13.88
C MET A 150 10.17 21.19 13.09
N GLU A 151 9.28 22.14 12.78
CA GLU A 151 9.58 23.27 11.91
C GLU A 151 10.55 24.23 12.58
N ARG A 152 10.22 24.72 13.79
CA ARG A 152 11.05 25.73 14.45
C ARG A 152 12.36 25.17 15.03
N ARG A 153 12.37 23.91 15.48
CA ARG A 153 13.57 23.32 16.10
C ARG A 153 14.53 22.70 15.10
N TYR A 154 13.99 21.96 14.14
CA TYR A 154 14.78 21.15 13.21
C TYR A 154 14.76 21.71 11.78
N GLY A 155 13.98 22.76 11.51
CA GLY A 155 13.88 23.36 10.18
C GLY A 155 13.13 22.49 9.18
N ILE A 156 12.35 21.51 9.65
CA ILE A 156 11.63 20.57 8.78
C ILE A 156 10.20 21.11 8.56
N PRO A 157 9.85 21.58 7.36
CA PRO A 157 8.53 22.13 7.08
C PRO A 157 7.45 21.05 7.07
N GLN A 158 6.19 21.47 6.94
CA GLN A 158 5.09 20.56 6.67
C GLN A 158 5.27 19.86 5.32
N GLY A 159 4.87 18.59 5.24
CA GLY A 159 4.88 17.83 4.00
C GLY A 159 3.62 18.07 3.17
N GLU A 160 3.51 17.33 2.07
CA GLU A 160 2.40 17.41 1.12
C GLU A 160 1.57 16.12 1.19
N ALA A 161 0.25 16.24 1.24
CA ALA A 161 -0.67 15.12 1.09
C ALA A 161 -1.48 15.35 -0.19
N LEU A 162 -1.21 14.53 -1.21
CA LEU A 162 -1.76 14.76 -2.55
C LEU A 162 -2.76 13.68 -2.94
N ASP A 163 -3.93 14.10 -3.40
CA ASP A 163 -4.90 13.19 -4.01
C ASP A 163 -4.49 12.83 -5.46
N ILE A 164 -5.21 11.87 -6.05
CA ILE A 164 -4.92 11.42 -7.42
C ILE A 164 -5.06 12.54 -8.47
N TYR A 165 -5.97 13.49 -8.29
CA TYR A 165 -6.20 14.57 -9.25
C TYR A 165 -5.05 15.57 -9.24
N GLN A 166 -4.62 15.98 -8.05
CA GLN A 166 -3.46 16.84 -7.85
C GLN A 166 -2.18 16.19 -8.39
N ILE A 167 -1.99 14.89 -8.14
CA ILE A 167 -0.84 14.13 -8.66
C ILE A 167 -0.85 14.12 -10.19
N ILE A 168 -2.01 13.92 -10.83
CA ILE A 168 -2.13 13.92 -12.30
C ILE A 168 -1.77 15.30 -12.87
N GLU A 169 -2.21 16.40 -12.24
CA GLU A 169 -1.86 17.76 -12.67
C GLU A 169 -0.35 18.00 -12.62
N LEU A 170 0.32 17.59 -11.53
CA LEU A 170 1.77 17.77 -11.35
C LEU A 170 2.60 16.91 -12.32
N THR A 171 2.16 15.68 -12.57
CA THR A 171 2.87 14.70 -13.41
C THR A 171 2.46 14.76 -14.88
N LYS A 172 1.41 15.54 -15.21
CA LYS A 172 0.72 15.51 -16.51
C LYS A 172 0.25 14.10 -16.89
N GLY A 173 -0.08 13.29 -15.89
CA GLY A 173 -0.52 11.90 -16.05
C GLY A 173 0.55 10.93 -16.57
N SER A 174 1.83 11.28 -16.51
CA SER A 174 2.92 10.45 -17.00
C SER A 174 3.92 10.11 -15.91
N LEU A 175 4.39 8.86 -15.91
CA LEU A 175 5.54 8.44 -15.12
C LEU A 175 6.87 8.72 -15.82
N GLU A 176 6.87 9.12 -17.09
CA GLU A 176 8.10 9.40 -17.84
C GLU A 176 8.89 10.56 -17.23
N LYS A 177 10.22 10.45 -17.31
CA LYS A 177 11.08 11.56 -16.93
C LYS A 177 10.93 12.64 -17.99
N GLN A 178 10.44 13.83 -17.62
CA GLN A 178 10.40 14.94 -18.56
C GLN A 178 11.84 15.25 -18.96
N SER A 179 12.17 15.02 -20.23
CA SER A 179 13.43 15.45 -20.81
C SER A 179 13.58 16.92 -20.49
N GLN A 180 14.59 17.29 -19.69
CA GLN A 180 14.95 18.70 -19.59
C GLN A 180 15.19 19.17 -21.02
N PRO A 181 14.64 20.33 -21.46
CA PRO A 181 15.14 20.94 -22.67
C PRO A 181 16.65 21.08 -22.46
N GLY A 182 17.42 20.44 -23.34
CA GLY A 182 18.88 20.52 -23.30
C GLY A 182 19.32 21.99 -23.34
N PRO A 183 20.55 22.29 -22.91
CA PRO A 183 21.10 23.64 -22.91
C PRO A 183 21.02 24.33 -24.28
#